data_AF-A0A9Q1BAV5-F1
#
_entry.id   AF-A0A9Q1BAV5-F1
#
_cell.length_a   1.000
_cell.length_b   1.000
_cell.length_c   1.000
_cell.angle_alpha   90.00
_cell.angle_beta   90.00
_cell.angle_gamma   90.00
#
_symmetry.space_group_name_H-M   'P 1'
#
loop_
_entity.id
_entity.type
_entity.pdbx_description
1 polymer ?
#
loop_
_entity_poly.entity_id
_entity_poly.type
_entity_poly.pdbx_seq_one_letter_code
_entity_poly.pdbx_strand_id
1 'polypeptide(L)'
;MITRNRICRPPDPLDWVRRGEDPPGTVVQFVSNEIGKGVFALKEFAVGDFLFEYAGVLKTSEEVYGKDQTYIFHFKEDGKSLW
;
A
#
# COMPACT_ATOMS: atom_id res chain seq x y z
N MET A 1 -12.89 25.10 -30.59
CA MET A 1 -11.81 25.13 -29.59
C MET A 1 -11.79 23.79 -28.89
N ILE A 2 -10.73 22.99 -29.07
CA ILE A 2 -10.58 21.71 -28.37
C ILE A 2 -9.82 22.00 -27.08
N THR A 3 -10.54 22.00 -25.96
CA THR A 3 -9.94 22.12 -24.63
C THR A 3 -9.13 20.86 -24.37
N ARG A 4 -7.79 20.96 -24.45
CA ARG A 4 -6.90 19.89 -24.03
C ARG A 4 -7.07 19.73 -22.52
N ASN A 5 -7.85 18.74 -22.09
CA ASN A 5 -7.82 18.28 -20.71
C ASN A 5 -6.36 17.93 -20.39
N ARG A 6 -5.71 18.73 -19.53
CA ARG A 6 -4.48 18.29 -18.88
C ARG A 6 -4.87 17.06 -18.09
N ILE A 7 -4.49 15.89 -18.59
CA ILE A 7 -4.50 14.68 -17.79
C ILE A 7 -3.50 14.96 -16.67
N CYS A 8 -4.00 15.36 -15.50
CA CYS A 8 -3.20 15.35 -14.28
C CYS A 8 -2.76 13.91 -14.13
N ARG A 9 -1.48 13.63 -14.40
CA ARG A 9 -0.94 12.30 -14.14
C ARG A 9 -1.17 12.01 -12.67
N PRO A 10 -1.68 10.81 -12.32
CA PRO A 10 -1.73 10.43 -10.92
C PRO A 10 -0.30 10.54 -10.34
N PRO A 11 -0.16 11.02 -9.10
CA PRO A 11 1.16 11.09 -8.45
C PRO A 11 1.83 9.72 -8.49
N ASP A 12 3.13 9.70 -8.77
CA ASP A 12 3.92 8.47 -8.82
C ASP A 12 3.84 7.77 -7.45
N PRO A 13 3.49 6.48 -7.38
CA PRO A 13 3.49 5.71 -6.12
C PRO A 13 4.78 5.88 -5.32
N LEU A 14 5.93 6.00 -6.00
CA LEU A 14 7.23 6.18 -5.35
C LEU A 14 7.34 7.49 -4.58
N ASP A 15 6.59 8.53 -4.96
CA ASP A 15 6.61 9.79 -4.24
C ASP A 15 5.92 9.68 -2.87
N TRP A 16 4.89 8.83 -2.75
CA TRP A 16 4.24 8.53 -1.48
C TRP A 16 5.13 7.70 -0.57
N VAL A 17 5.73 6.64 -1.13
CA VAL A 17 6.72 5.77 -0.45
C VAL A 17 7.88 6.58 0.10
N ARG A 18 8.49 7.47 -0.70
CA ARG A 18 9.61 8.32 -0.27
C ARG A 18 9.23 9.29 0.85
N ARG A 19 7.98 9.74 0.89
CA ARG A 19 7.47 10.60 1.98
C ARG A 19 7.07 9.81 3.23
N GLY A 20 6.89 8.50 3.12
CA GLY A 20 6.31 7.68 4.18
C GLY A 20 4.86 8.08 4.49
N GLU A 21 4.12 8.51 3.46
CA GLU A 21 2.75 8.99 3.58
C GLU A 21 1.82 8.18 2.68
N ASP A 22 0.58 8.00 3.12
CA ASP A 22 -0.46 7.36 2.31
C ASP A 22 -1.21 8.38 1.44
N PRO A 23 -1.56 8.03 0.20
CA PRO A 23 -2.49 8.81 -0.60
C PRO A 23 -3.81 9.08 0.15
N PRO A 24 -4.40 10.28 0.01
CA PRO A 24 -5.69 10.57 0.63
C PRO A 24 -6.80 9.75 -0.04
N GLY A 25 -7.81 9.38 0.75
CA GLY A 25 -8.98 8.65 0.26
C GLY A 25 -9.32 7.41 1.06
N THR A 26 -8.64 7.16 2.17
CA THR A 26 -8.97 6.06 3.08
C THR A 26 -9.04 6.53 4.53
N VAL A 27 -9.69 5.74 5.37
CA VAL A 27 -9.84 5.99 6.80
C VAL A 27 -9.73 4.68 7.57
N VAL A 28 -9.06 4.73 8.73
CA VAL A 28 -9.01 3.60 9.66
C VAL A 28 -10.19 3.70 10.63
N GLN A 29 -10.97 2.63 10.73
CA GLN A 29 -12.09 2.54 11.67
C GLN A 29 -12.05 1.25 12.47
N PHE A 30 -12.59 1.29 13.67
CA PHE A 30 -12.81 0.08 14.48
C PHE A 30 -14.03 -0.68 13.95
N VAL A 31 -13.90 -1.99 13.78
CA VAL A 31 -14.95 -2.86 13.24
C VAL A 31 -15.62 -3.63 14.36
N SER A 32 -14.86 -4.44 15.12
CA SER A 32 -15.35 -5.20 16.28
C SER A 32 -14.17 -5.64 17.15
N ASN A 33 -14.46 -6.24 18.32
CA ASN A 33 -13.40 -6.76 19.19
C ASN A 33 -12.65 -7.95 18.59
N GLU A 34 -13.30 -8.71 17.71
CA GLU A 34 -12.76 -9.89 17.06
C GLU A 34 -11.90 -9.52 15.83
N ILE A 35 -12.31 -8.50 15.08
CA ILE A 35 -11.63 -8.06 13.84
C ILE A 35 -10.61 -6.96 14.12
N GLY A 36 -10.85 -6.12 15.12
CA GLY A 36 -10.04 -4.95 15.43
C GLY A 36 -10.35 -3.79 14.48
N LYS A 37 -9.31 -3.31 13.77
CA LYS A 37 -9.39 -2.14 12.88
C LYS A 37 -9.41 -2.57 11.41
N GLY A 38 -10.19 -1.84 10.61
CA GLY A 38 -10.23 -1.97 9.16
C GLY A 38 -9.91 -0.65 8.47
N VAL A 39 -9.50 -0.73 7.21
CA VAL A 39 -9.26 0.42 6.34
C VAL A 39 -10.39 0.51 5.33
N PHE A 40 -11.02 1.68 5.24
CA PHE A 40 -12.20 1.92 4.43
C PHE A 40 -11.95 3.03 3.41
N ALA A 41 -12.52 2.87 2.22
CA ALA A 41 -12.43 3.88 1.17
C ALA A 41 -13.39 5.06 1.48
N LEU A 42 -12.86 6.28 1.38
CA LEU A 42 -13.63 7.54 1.43
C LEU A 42 -13.96 8.10 0.03
N LYS A 43 -13.38 7.48 -1.01
CA LYS A 43 -13.59 7.83 -2.42
C LYS A 43 -13.56 6.55 -3.27
N GLU A 44 -13.97 6.68 -4.52
CA GLU A 44 -13.78 5.62 -5.51
C GLU A 44 -12.31 5.49 -5.91
N PHE A 45 -11.85 4.25 -6.09
CA PHE A 45 -10.52 3.92 -6.60
C PHE A 45 -10.66 3.20 -7.94
N ALA A 46 -9.77 3.52 -8.87
CA ALA A 46 -9.65 2.84 -10.14
C ALA A 46 -8.67 1.67 -10.06
N VAL A 47 -8.80 0.70 -10.98
CA VAL A 47 -7.81 -0.37 -11.12
C VAL A 47 -6.45 0.24 -11.48
N GLY A 48 -5.43 -0.10 -10.69
CA GLY A 48 -4.08 0.45 -10.83
C GLY A 48 -3.79 1.63 -9.90
N ASP A 49 -4.78 2.14 -9.15
CA ASP A 49 -4.51 3.13 -8.12
C ASP A 49 -3.64 2.54 -7.01
N PHE A 50 -2.62 3.31 -6.61
CA PHE A 50 -1.82 3.01 -5.44
C PHE A 50 -2.60 3.36 -4.17
N LEU A 51 -2.69 2.41 -3.25
CA LEU A 51 -3.43 2.57 -1.99
C LEU A 51 -2.49 2.84 -0.82
N PHE A 52 -1.51 1.96 -0.60
CA PHE A 52 -0.63 1.97 0.57
C PHE A 52 0.69 1.30 0.25
N GLU A 53 1.73 1.70 0.98
CA GLU A 53 2.93 0.88 1.14
C GLU A 53 2.76 -0.06 2.34
N TYR A 54 3.20 -1.31 2.21
CA TYR A 54 3.32 -2.18 3.36
C TYR A 54 4.59 -1.86 4.13
N ALA A 55 4.48 -1.05 5.19
CA ALA A 55 5.59 -0.64 6.06
C ALA A 55 6.04 -1.75 7.03
N GLY A 56 6.38 -2.92 6.49
CA GLY A 56 6.86 -4.09 7.23
C GLY A 56 8.36 -4.06 7.50
N VAL A 57 8.83 -5.05 8.26
CA VAL A 57 10.26 -5.33 8.45
C VAL A 57 10.64 -6.50 7.57
N LEU A 58 11.66 -6.33 6.73
CA LEU A 58 12.21 -7.42 5.94
C LEU A 58 12.87 -8.45 6.86
N LYS A 59 12.46 -9.71 6.71
CA LYS A 59 13.00 -10.84 7.46
C LYS A 59 13.26 -12.01 6.53
N THR A 60 14.27 -12.81 6.85
CA THR A 60 14.52 -14.06 6.14
C THR A 60 13.53 -15.14 6.57
N SER A 61 13.42 -16.18 5.74
CA SER A 61 12.55 -17.33 6.01
C SER A 61 12.88 -18.02 7.33
N GLU A 62 14.16 -18.07 7.69
CA GLU A 62 14.65 -18.66 8.94
C GLU A 62 14.20 -17.86 10.17
N GLU A 63 14.18 -16.52 10.07
CA GLU A 63 13.81 -15.63 11.18
C GLU A 63 12.33 -15.69 11.54
N VAL A 64 11.49 -16.11 10.61
CA VAL A 64 10.02 -16.20 10.76
C VAL A 64 9.53 -17.64 10.96
N TYR A 65 10.42 -18.63 10.88
CA TYR A 65 10.07 -20.03 11.08
C TYR A 65 9.45 -20.27 12.46
N GLY A 66 8.29 -20.92 12.51
CA GLY A 66 7.58 -21.25 13.74
C GLY A 66 6.95 -20.06 14.48
N LYS A 67 6.94 -18.86 13.89
CA LYS A 67 6.25 -17.68 14.43
C LYS A 67 4.86 -17.54 13.81
N ASP A 68 4.02 -16.75 14.47
CA ASP A 68 2.74 -16.30 13.90
C ASP A 68 3.01 -15.52 12.61
N GLN A 69 2.36 -15.96 11.51
CA GLN A 69 2.54 -15.42 10.17
C GLN A 69 1.36 -14.56 9.71
N THR A 70 0.46 -14.17 10.61
CA THR A 70 -0.77 -13.43 10.29
C THR A 70 -0.53 -12.16 9.46
N TYR A 71 0.62 -11.50 9.61
CA TYR A 71 0.99 -10.28 8.88
C TYR A 71 2.31 -10.42 8.09
N ILE A 72 2.57 -11.60 7.51
CA ILE A 72 3.75 -11.83 6.68
C ILE A 72 3.36 -11.84 5.20
N PHE A 73 4.02 -10.97 4.43
CA PHE A 73 3.92 -10.95 2.97
C PHE A 73 5.18 -11.60 2.39
N HIS A 74 5.00 -12.72 1.72
CA HIS A 74 6.08 -13.38 0.99
C HIS A 74 6.23 -12.75 -0.38
N PHE A 75 7.45 -12.35 -0.71
CA PHE A 75 7.80 -11.86 -2.04
C PHE A 75 9.13 -12.48 -2.47
N LYS A 76 9.37 -12.49 -3.77
CA LYS A 76 10.63 -12.91 -4.37
C LYS A 76 11.21 -11.72 -5.12
N GLU A 77 12.45 -11.37 -4.79
CA GLU A 77 13.20 -10.39 -5.55
C GLU A 77 13.92 -11.11 -6.71
N ASP A 78 13.53 -10.81 -7.95
CA ASP A 78 14.17 -11.37 -9.16
C ASP A 78 15.46 -10.61 -9.56
N GLY A 79 16.16 -9.99 -8.60
CA GLY A 79 17.40 -9.24 -8.82
C GLY A 79 17.24 -7.92 -9.57
N LYS A 80 15.99 -7.47 -9.80
CA LYS A 80 15.69 -6.15 -10.35
C LYS A 80 15.39 -5.19 -9.21
N SER A 81 16.40 -4.44 -8.82
CA SER A 81 16.26 -3.25 -7.98
C SER A 81 15.34 -2.23 -8.66
N LEU A 82 14.34 -1.72 -7.92
CA LEU A 82 13.50 -0.59 -8.34
C LEU A 82 14.16 0.78 -8.06
N TRP A 83 15.48 0.79 -7.80
CA TRP A 83 16.30 1.96 -7.51
C TRP A 83 17.38 2.15 -8.58
#